data_AF-A0A117N477-F1
#
_entry.id   AF-A0A117N477-F1
#
_cell.length_a   1.000
_cell.length_b   1.000
_cell.length_c   1.000
_cell.angle_alpha   90.00
_cell.angle_beta   90.00
_cell.angle_gamma   90.00
#
_symmetry.space_group_name_H-M   'P 1'
#
loop_
_entity.id
_entity.type
_entity.pdbx_description
1 polymer ?
#
loop_
_entity_poly.entity_id
_entity_poly.type
_entity_poly.pdbx_seq_one_letter_code
_entity_poly.pdbx_strand_id
1 'polypeptide(L)'
;MPESNRELHITSRNFDEESALELLRTKSTVVAVHGRHDRDDPSTVYMGGKDAALIAEIAGRLQEAGFKTKNDNHPFPGIDDLNIVNRGLTGKGAQLEVPFSLRQRLANEPELLEKFCMAVRRAIETFSAPNGSIVS
;
A
#
# COMPACT_ATOMS: atom_id res chain seq x y z
N MET A 1 -14.46 -0.71 22.16
CA MET A 1 -14.34 -0.28 20.75
C MET A 1 -15.76 -0.12 20.23
N PRO A 2 -16.15 1.00 19.60
CA PRO A 2 -17.48 1.07 19.01
C PRO A 2 -17.62 0.01 17.91
N GLU A 3 -18.80 -0.60 17.83
CA GLU A 3 -19.15 -1.56 16.80
C GLU A 3 -19.39 -0.82 15.47
N SER A 4 -18.84 -1.35 14.37
CA SER A 4 -19.05 -0.91 12.97
C SER A 4 -18.27 0.30 12.42
N ASN A 5 -16.93 0.23 12.44
CA ASN A 5 -16.09 0.97 11.45
C ASN A 5 -16.28 0.49 10.00
N ARG A 6 -17.14 -0.51 9.76
CA ARG A 6 -17.45 -1.07 8.44
C ARG A 6 -18.35 -0.13 7.62
N GLU A 7 -19.11 0.75 8.29
CA GLU A 7 -19.94 1.78 7.65
C GLU A 7 -19.13 2.96 7.09
N LEU A 8 -17.89 3.14 7.58
CA LEU A 8 -16.94 4.11 7.04
C LEU A 8 -16.06 3.53 5.92
N HIS A 9 -16.24 2.25 5.57
CA HIS A 9 -15.51 1.63 4.47
C HIS A 9 -16.13 2.07 3.14
N ILE A 10 -15.67 3.21 2.66
CA ILE A 10 -15.85 3.60 1.27
C ILE A 10 -14.84 2.78 0.45
N THR A 11 -15.32 1.98 -0.50
CA THR A 11 -14.44 1.28 -1.45
C THR A 11 -13.51 2.30 -2.11
N SER A 12 -12.24 1.97 -2.38
CA SER A 12 -11.26 2.92 -2.97
C SER A 12 -11.73 3.61 -4.26
N ARG A 13 -12.68 3.01 -4.99
CA ARG A 13 -13.36 3.57 -6.17
C ARG A 13 -14.33 4.73 -5.86
N ASN A 14 -14.87 4.81 -4.65
CA ASN A 14 -15.83 5.82 -4.20
C ASN A 14 -15.25 6.76 -3.15
N PHE A 15 -13.95 6.63 -2.81
CA PHE A 15 -13.27 7.54 -1.87
C PHE A 15 -13.01 8.85 -2.61
N ASP A 16 -14.07 9.64 -2.76
CA ASP A 16 -14.10 10.97 -3.38
C ASP A 16 -14.21 12.04 -2.29
N GLU A 17 -13.36 11.93 -1.28
CA GLU A 17 -13.18 13.03 -0.33
C GLU A 17 -12.27 14.06 -1.02
N GLU A 18 -12.85 15.19 -1.40
CA GLU A 18 -12.20 16.21 -2.24
C GLU A 18 -10.85 16.67 -1.66
N SER A 19 -10.69 16.68 -0.33
CA SER A 19 -9.42 17.07 0.31
C SER A 19 -8.31 16.03 0.09
N ALA A 20 -8.63 14.73 0.06
CA ALA A 20 -7.68 13.68 -0.30
C ALA A 20 -7.25 13.79 -1.77
N LEU A 21 -8.16 14.15 -2.67
CA LEU A 21 -7.83 14.37 -4.08
C LEU A 21 -6.94 15.62 -4.26
N GLU A 22 -7.25 16.73 -3.60
CA GLU A 22 -6.40 17.93 -3.62
C GLU A 22 -5.00 17.65 -3.07
N LEU A 23 -4.89 16.90 -1.97
CA LEU A 23 -3.60 16.50 -1.41
C LEU A 23 -2.77 15.69 -2.42
N LEU A 24 -3.40 14.70 -3.06
CA LEU A 24 -2.72 13.77 -3.97
C LEU A 24 -2.19 14.44 -5.24
N ARG A 25 -2.88 15.44 -5.78
CA ARG A 25 -2.49 16.14 -7.04
C ARG A 25 -1.05 16.69 -7.00
N THR A 26 -0.48 16.93 -5.83
CA THR A 26 0.88 17.45 -5.66
C THR A 26 1.93 16.38 -5.32
N LYS A 27 1.54 15.11 -5.17
CA LYS A 27 2.42 14.03 -4.71
C LYS A 27 2.87 13.16 -5.88
N SER A 28 4.18 13.03 -6.06
CA SER A 28 4.81 12.14 -7.05
C SER A 28 4.79 10.67 -6.63
N THR A 29 4.75 10.40 -5.32
CA THR A 29 4.71 9.05 -4.74
C THR A 29 3.43 8.91 -3.94
N VAL A 30 2.60 7.94 -4.30
CA VAL A 30 1.33 7.64 -3.62
C VAL A 30 1.32 6.16 -3.22
N VAL A 31 1.10 5.90 -1.93
CA VAL A 31 0.93 4.56 -1.37
C VAL A 31 -0.39 4.49 -0.62
N ALA A 32 -1.27 3.56 -1.00
CA ALA A 32 -2.54 3.32 -0.32
C ALA A 32 -2.49 2.01 0.47
N VAL A 33 -3.02 2.02 1.70
CA VAL A 33 -3.09 0.84 2.57
C VAL A 33 -4.54 0.51 2.86
N HIS A 34 -4.95 -0.70 2.50
CA HIS A 34 -6.29 -1.24 2.66
C HIS A 34 -6.26 -2.49 3.54
N GLY A 35 -7.42 -2.82 4.10
CA GLY A 35 -7.64 -4.07 4.80
C GLY A 35 -8.45 -5.04 3.95
N ARG A 36 -7.97 -6.27 3.79
CA ARG A 36 -8.73 -7.38 3.19
C ARG A 36 -9.20 -8.38 4.25
N HIS A 37 -10.26 -9.14 3.94
CA HIS A 37 -10.66 -10.31 4.73
C HIS A 37 -9.70 -11.48 4.46
N ASP A 38 -9.40 -12.33 5.44
CA ASP A 38 -8.44 -13.43 5.25
C ASP A 38 -8.83 -14.38 4.11
N ARG A 39 -10.11 -14.78 3.99
CA ARG A 39 -10.52 -15.92 3.16
C ARG A 39 -9.62 -17.13 3.52
N ASP A 40 -9.03 -17.80 2.53
CA ASP A 40 -8.10 -18.92 2.74
C ASP A 40 -6.64 -18.48 2.93
N ASP A 41 -6.37 -17.17 3.02
CA ASP A 41 -5.02 -16.60 3.09
C ASP A 41 -4.91 -15.48 4.15
N PRO A 42 -4.61 -15.85 5.41
CA PRO A 42 -4.58 -14.91 6.54
C PRO A 42 -3.27 -14.12 6.66
N SER A 43 -2.31 -14.33 5.76
CA SER A 43 -0.92 -13.86 5.97
C SER A 43 -0.34 -13.02 4.84
N THR A 44 -0.82 -13.20 3.60
CA THR A 44 -0.19 -12.55 2.44
C THR A 44 -0.75 -11.16 2.22
N VAL A 45 0.15 -10.18 2.11
CA VAL A 45 -0.18 -8.82 1.66
C VAL A 45 -0.32 -8.85 0.14
N TYR A 46 -1.46 -8.42 -0.39
CA TYR A 46 -1.60 -8.28 -1.84
C TYR A 46 -1.15 -6.91 -2.29
N MET A 47 -0.31 -6.88 -3.31
CA MET A 47 0.29 -5.68 -3.86
C MET A 47 -0.39 -5.34 -5.18
N GLY A 48 -0.77 -4.08 -5.37
CA GLY A 48 -1.36 -3.61 -6.63
C GLY A 48 -0.99 -2.16 -6.93
N GLY A 49 -1.62 -1.57 -7.94
CA GLY A 49 -1.35 -0.21 -8.42
C GLY A 49 -0.64 -0.19 -9.77
N LYS A 50 -0.41 1.02 -10.29
CA LYS A 50 0.24 1.22 -11.60
C LYS A 50 1.75 1.44 -11.53
N ASP A 51 2.31 1.78 -10.37
CA ASP A 51 3.76 2.01 -10.26
C ASP A 51 4.49 0.70 -9.97
N ALA A 52 4.80 -0.05 -11.03
CA ALA A 52 5.47 -1.35 -10.93
C ALA A 52 6.81 -1.29 -10.17
N ALA A 53 7.56 -0.20 -10.29
CA ALA A 53 8.85 -0.04 -9.61
C ALA A 53 8.65 0.18 -8.10
N LEU A 54 7.70 1.04 -7.72
CA LEU A 54 7.34 1.23 -6.31
C LEU A 54 6.76 -0.04 -5.68
N ILE A 55 5.91 -0.77 -6.42
CA ILE A 55 5.36 -2.05 -6.00
C ILE A 55 6.47 -3.06 -5.73
N ALA A 56 7.42 -3.20 -6.66
CA ALA A 56 8.53 -4.12 -6.54
C ALA A 56 9.41 -3.79 -5.32
N GLU A 57 9.74 -2.51 -5.10
CA GLU A 57 10.55 -2.09 -3.96
C GLU A 57 9.83 -2.38 -2.63
N ILE A 58 8.55 -2.02 -2.49
CA ILE A 58 7.79 -2.31 -1.27
C ILE A 58 7.67 -3.82 -1.04
N ALA A 59 7.35 -4.59 -2.08
CA ALA A 59 7.22 -6.04 -1.97
C ALA A 59 8.54 -6.69 -1.54
N GLY A 60 9.67 -6.27 -2.12
CA GLY A 60 11.00 -6.76 -1.76
C GLY A 60 11.36 -6.48 -0.30
N ARG A 61 11.17 -5.24 0.17
CA ARG A 61 11.45 -4.88 1.57
C ARG A 61 10.56 -5.62 2.57
N LEU A 62 9.29 -5.83 2.23
CA LEU A 62 8.38 -6.63 3.05
C LEU A 62 8.84 -8.09 3.13
N GLN A 63 9.26 -8.68 2.01
CA GLN A 63 9.80 -10.04 1.97
C GLN A 63 11.11 -10.16 2.77
N GLU A 64 12.04 -9.21 2.64
CA GLU A 64 13.26 -9.13 3.46
C GLU A 64 12.96 -9.06 4.96
N ALA A 65 11.87 -8.36 5.33
CA ALA A 65 11.40 -8.27 6.71
C ALA A 65 10.58 -9.49 7.18
N GLY A 66 10.41 -10.52 6.34
CA GLY A 66 9.74 -11.77 6.66
C GLY A 66 8.22 -11.81 6.40
N PHE A 67 7.67 -10.83 5.69
CA PHE A 67 6.26 -10.81 5.29
C PHE A 67 6.04 -11.49 3.94
N LYS A 68 4.89 -12.14 3.75
CA LYS A 68 4.49 -12.71 2.47
C LYS A 68 3.81 -11.63 1.63
N THR A 69 4.19 -11.56 0.35
CA THR A 69 3.55 -10.65 -0.62
C THR A 69 3.12 -11.42 -1.87
N LYS A 70 2.11 -10.91 -2.57
CA LYS A 70 1.62 -11.45 -3.84
C LYS A 70 1.15 -10.31 -4.73
N ASN A 71 1.71 -10.21 -5.94
CA ASN A 71 1.47 -9.10 -6.85
C ASN A 71 0.46 -9.44 -7.97
N ASP A 72 0.28 -10.73 -8.27
CA ASP A 72 -0.55 -11.20 -9.37
C ASP A 72 -1.60 -12.20 -8.90
N ASN A 73 -2.61 -12.48 -9.72
CA ASN A 73 -3.64 -13.51 -9.46
C ASN A 73 -4.38 -13.33 -8.10
N HIS A 74 -4.70 -12.08 -7.76
CA HIS A 74 -5.54 -11.72 -6.62
C HIS A 74 -6.63 -10.71 -7.05
N PRO A 75 -7.74 -10.57 -6.31
CA PRO A 75 -8.90 -9.81 -6.78
C PRO A 75 -8.79 -8.28 -6.64
N PHE A 76 -7.62 -7.74 -6.30
CA PHE A 76 -7.44 -6.32 -5.94
C PHE A 76 -6.27 -5.65 -6.68
N PRO A 77 -6.22 -5.68 -8.03
CA PRO A 77 -5.04 -5.27 -8.78
C PRO A 77 -4.74 -3.76 -8.69
N GLY A 78 -5.72 -2.90 -8.36
CA GLY A 78 -5.48 -1.46 -8.15
C GLY A 78 -5.08 -0.66 -9.41
N ILE A 79 -5.30 -1.21 -10.61
CA ILE A 79 -4.81 -0.64 -11.89
C ILE A 79 -5.79 0.30 -12.60
N ASP A 80 -6.99 0.54 -12.07
CA ASP A 80 -7.96 1.48 -12.66
C ASP A 80 -7.45 2.93 -12.49
N ASP A 81 -7.53 3.77 -13.52
CA ASP A 81 -7.17 5.21 -13.47
C ASP A 81 -8.03 5.98 -12.47
N LEU A 82 -9.25 5.52 -12.22
CA LEU A 82 -10.15 6.10 -11.23
C LEU A 82 -9.85 5.63 -9.81
N ASN A 83 -8.98 4.63 -9.61
CA ASN A 83 -8.52 4.28 -8.27
C ASN A 83 -7.68 5.42 -7.71
N ILE A 84 -8.04 5.91 -6.52
CA ILE A 84 -7.39 7.02 -5.82
C ILE A 84 -5.87 6.89 -5.75
N VAL A 85 -5.33 5.67 -5.62
CA VAL A 85 -3.88 5.42 -5.57
C VAL A 85 -3.15 5.90 -6.83
N ASN A 86 -3.84 5.97 -7.97
CA ASN A 86 -3.30 6.41 -9.26
C ASN A 86 -3.63 7.88 -9.59
N ARG A 87 -4.22 8.65 -8.67
CA ARG A 87 -4.63 10.05 -8.91
C ARG A 87 -3.63 11.08 -8.40
N GLY A 88 -2.40 10.63 -8.10
CA GLY A 88 -1.26 11.49 -7.81
C GLY A 88 -0.67 12.16 -9.06
N LEU A 89 0.37 12.97 -8.88
CA LEU A 89 1.03 13.75 -9.95
C LEU A 89 1.49 12.88 -11.14
N THR A 90 1.94 11.66 -10.87
CA THR A 90 2.49 10.75 -11.87
C THR A 90 1.43 9.85 -12.52
N GLY A 91 0.19 9.84 -12.03
CA GLY A 91 -0.85 8.93 -12.51
C GLY A 91 -0.64 7.46 -12.09
N LYS A 92 0.34 7.17 -11.22
CA LYS A 92 0.72 5.81 -10.83
C LYS A 92 1.10 5.75 -9.36
N GLY A 93 0.48 4.83 -8.62
CA GLY A 93 0.83 4.55 -7.22
C GLY A 93 0.89 3.07 -6.92
N ALA A 94 1.11 2.75 -5.64
CA ALA A 94 1.17 1.39 -5.12
C ALA A 94 0.13 1.17 -4.01
N GLN A 95 -0.51 0.02 -4.01
CA GLN A 95 -1.56 -0.36 -3.07
C GLN A 95 -1.15 -1.61 -2.28
N LEU A 96 -1.41 -1.61 -0.97
CA LEU A 96 -1.25 -2.75 -0.08
C LEU A 96 -2.61 -3.20 0.45
N GLU A 97 -2.94 -4.48 0.30
CA GLU A 97 -4.13 -5.10 0.90
C GLU A 97 -3.70 -6.04 2.03
N VAL A 98 -3.88 -5.61 3.28
CA VAL A 98 -3.39 -6.32 4.47
C VAL A 98 -4.51 -7.20 5.07
N PRO A 99 -4.33 -8.53 5.19
CA PRO A 99 -5.35 -9.43 5.72
C PRO A 99 -5.71 -9.12 7.17
N PHE A 100 -6.91 -9.49 7.59
CA PHE A 100 -7.45 -9.17 8.91
C PHE A 100 -6.59 -9.77 10.03
N SER A 101 -6.22 -11.05 9.92
CA SER A 101 -5.34 -11.71 10.88
C SER A 101 -3.99 -10.98 11.01
N LEU A 102 -3.36 -10.59 9.90
CA LEU A 102 -2.10 -9.82 9.95
C LEU A 102 -2.31 -8.44 10.58
N ARG A 103 -3.40 -7.72 10.27
CA ARG A 103 -3.70 -6.43 10.92
C ARG A 103 -3.90 -6.57 12.42
N GLN A 104 -4.55 -7.64 12.88
CA GLN A 104 -4.68 -7.92 14.31
C GLN A 104 -3.33 -8.18 14.96
N ARG A 105 -2.44 -8.93 14.30
CA ARG A 105 -1.08 -9.14 14.80
C ARG A 105 -0.30 -7.83 14.87
N LEU A 106 -0.29 -7.03 13.80
CA LEU A 106 0.35 -5.71 13.79
C LEU A 106 -0.19 -4.79 14.91
N ALA A 107 -1.48 -4.86 15.23
CA ALA A 107 -2.05 -4.07 16.32
C ALA A 107 -1.64 -4.53 17.73
N ASN A 108 -1.28 -5.81 17.91
CA ASN A 108 -0.98 -6.41 19.22
C ASN A 108 0.50 -6.75 19.41
N GLU A 109 1.31 -6.74 18.36
CA GLU A 109 2.74 -7.06 18.35
C GLU A 109 3.54 -5.82 17.90
N PRO A 110 3.95 -4.92 18.82
CA PRO A 110 4.61 -3.65 18.46
C PRO A 110 5.87 -3.82 17.60
N GLU A 111 6.69 -4.84 17.89
CA GLU A 111 7.89 -5.14 17.10
C GLU A 111 7.56 -5.57 15.67
N LEU A 112 6.44 -6.27 15.46
CA LEU A 112 5.98 -6.67 14.13
C LEU A 112 5.50 -5.43 13.35
N LEU A 113 4.76 -4.54 14.02
CA LEU A 113 4.33 -3.27 13.44
C LEU A 113 5.51 -2.39 13.04
N GLU A 114 6.52 -2.30 13.92
CA GLU A 114 7.73 -1.54 13.65
C GLU A 114 8.45 -2.11 12.42
N LYS A 115 8.65 -3.43 12.34
CA LYS A 115 9.25 -4.09 11.17
C LYS A 115 8.48 -3.80 9.88
N PHE A 116 7.15 -3.91 9.92
CA PHE A 116 6.30 -3.61 8.77
C PHE A 116 6.42 -2.16 8.32
N CYS A 117 6.31 -1.21 9.27
CA CYS A 117 6.43 0.22 8.99
C CYS A 117 7.81 0.58 8.45
N MET A 118 8.88 0.04 9.03
CA MET A 118 10.25 0.27 8.58
C MET A 118 10.48 -0.24 7.15
N ALA A 119 9.97 -1.42 6.81
CA ALA A 119 10.08 -1.98 5.47
C ALA A 119 9.42 -1.06 4.43
N VAL A 120 8.18 -0.60 4.69
CA VAL A 120 7.46 0.30 3.78
C VAL A 120 8.14 1.68 3.69
N ARG A 121 8.60 2.24 4.81
CA ARG A 121 9.31 3.54 4.81
C ARG A 121 10.59 3.48 3.99
N ARG A 122 11.45 2.48 4.23
CA ARG A 122 12.71 2.30 3.48
C ARG A 122 12.48 2.13 1.99
N ALA A 123 11.41 1.42 1.61
CA ALA A 123 11.03 1.28 0.21
C ALA A 123 10.68 2.63 -0.42
N ILE A 124 9.86 3.43 0.25
CA ILE A 124 9.48 4.77 -0.23
C ILE A 124 10.69 5.71 -0.30
N GLU A 125 11.58 5.68 0.69
CA GLU A 125 12.82 6.46 0.72
C GLU A 125 13.74 6.08 -0.43
N THR A 126 13.94 4.78 -0.66
CA THR A 126 14.76 4.26 -1.78
C THR A 126 14.17 4.66 -3.12
N PHE A 127 12.86 4.52 -3.29
CA PHE A 127 12.18 4.89 -4.52
C PHE A 127 12.19 6.40 -4.79
N SER A 128 12.06 7.21 -3.74
CA SER A 128 11.98 8.68 -3.86
C SER A 128 13.35 9.36 -3.84
N ALA A 129 14.43 8.62 -3.58
CA ALA A 129 15.78 9.15 -3.69
C ALA A 129 16.01 9.64 -5.13
N PRO A 130 16.53 10.85 -5.34
CA PRO A 130 16.90 11.29 -6.67
C PRO A 130 17.89 10.26 -7.22
N ASN A 131 17.57 9.65 -8.37
CA ASN A 131 18.50 8.79 -9.11
C ASN A 131 19.84 9.50 -9.09
N GLY A 132 20.81 8.89 -8.39
CA GLY A 132 22.11 9.50 -8.18
C GLY A 132 22.62 10.04 -9.50
N SER A 133 22.99 11.33 -9.51
CA SER A 133 23.79 11.88 -10.59
C SER A 133 24.92 10.90 -10.86
N ILE A 134 24.88 10.21 -11.98
CA ILE A 134 26.09 9.70 -12.60
C ILE A 134 26.82 10.95 -13.06
N VAL A 135 27.62 11.52 -12.16
CA VAL A 135 28.65 12.47 -12.50
C VAL A 135 29.96 11.69 -12.58
N SER A 136 30.51 11.73 -13.80
CA SER A 136 31.81 11.26 -14.30
C SER A 136 32.10 9.77 -14.25
#